data_AF-A0A136WGW2-F1
#
_entry.id   AF-A0A136WGW2-F1
#
_cell.length_a   1.000
_cell.length_b   1.000
_cell.length_c   1.000
_cell.angle_alpha   90.00
_cell.angle_beta   90.00
_cell.angle_gamma   90.00
#
_symmetry.space_group_name_H-M   'P 1'
#
loop_
_entity.id
_entity.type
_entity.pdbx_description
1 polymer ?
#
loop_
_entity_poly.entity_id
_entity_poly.type
_entity_poly.pdbx_seq_one_letter_code
_entity_poly.pdbx_strand_id
1 'polypeptide(L)'
;MYVLTQANEKYIGDALLQKTTTVDFLTKKRVKNEGHLPQYYVENNHDAIIPKELFLQAQEELHRRNNIYTGEDKNKRIYSSKYALSSITFCGDCGDIYRRVYWNIHGRKEIVWRCVTRIEQGPEVCKSRTVKEGDLYDAVMTAINRLLAGGDNMIKTLEENIHAVIGDATDYQISEINTLLEEKQKELISLANKGKDYEPLADEIDNLREKRQNLLVEDASLSGENERINELIEFIRNNKYRTQRYDDALVRKLIQNVTVYNDHFVICFKSGIEVEV
;
A
#
# COMPACT_ATOMS: atom_id res chain seq x y z
N MET A 1 -19.94 7.84 10.54
CA MET A 1 -21.08 7.57 9.65
C MET A 1 -20.70 7.91 8.21
N TYR A 2 -19.69 7.24 7.62
CA TYR A 2 -19.25 7.41 6.22
C TYR A 2 -18.64 6.12 5.61
N VAL A 3 -18.78 4.96 6.27
CA VAL A 3 -18.10 3.72 5.86
C VAL A 3 -18.88 2.95 4.75
N LEU A 4 -20.15 3.30 4.52
CA LEU A 4 -21.02 2.56 3.57
C LEU A 4 -20.91 3.04 2.12
N THR A 5 -20.27 4.18 1.84
CA THR A 5 -20.19 4.73 0.48
C THR A 5 -19.05 4.14 -0.33
N GLN A 6 -17.93 3.78 0.30
CA GLN A 6 -16.75 3.35 -0.43
C GLN A 6 -16.85 1.92 -0.98
N ALA A 7 -17.68 1.03 -0.41
CA ALA A 7 -17.75 -0.39 -0.80
C ALA A 7 -18.88 -0.73 -1.79
N ASN A 8 -19.67 0.25 -2.24
CA ASN A 8 -20.82 -0.04 -3.09
C ASN A 8 -20.43 0.03 -4.57
N GLU A 9 -20.58 -1.09 -5.28
CA GLU A 9 -20.25 -1.23 -6.69
C GLU A 9 -21.05 -0.28 -7.59
N LYS A 10 -22.18 0.26 -7.10
CA LYS A 10 -22.97 1.23 -7.86
C LYS A 10 -22.22 2.51 -8.21
N TYR A 11 -21.23 2.92 -7.42
CA TYR A 11 -20.48 4.14 -7.73
C TYR A 11 -19.60 4.01 -8.98
N ILE A 12 -19.21 2.78 -9.34
CA ILE A 12 -18.42 2.49 -10.55
C ILE A 12 -19.29 2.12 -11.75
N GLY A 13 -20.61 2.28 -11.64
CA GLY A 13 -21.55 1.92 -12.70
C GLY A 13 -22.01 0.47 -12.65
N ASP A 14 -21.43 -0.36 -11.79
CA ASP A 14 -21.74 -1.79 -11.68
C ASP A 14 -22.95 -2.04 -10.76
N ALA A 15 -23.61 -3.20 -10.89
CA ALA A 15 -24.75 -3.55 -10.06
C ALA A 15 -24.76 -5.03 -9.70
N LEU A 16 -24.79 -5.34 -8.40
CA LEU A 16 -25.09 -6.69 -7.92
C LEU A 16 -26.60 -6.82 -7.67
N LEU A 17 -27.25 -7.63 -8.50
CA LEU A 17 -28.68 -7.95 -8.40
C LEU A 17 -28.94 -9.04 -7.37
N GLN A 18 -30.14 -9.04 -6.79
CA GLN A 18 -30.59 -10.02 -5.77
C GLN A 18 -29.71 -10.10 -4.50
N LYS A 19 -29.22 -8.96 -3.98
CA LYS A 19 -28.51 -8.89 -2.68
C LYS A 19 -29.36 -9.39 -1.49
N THR A 20 -30.69 -9.33 -1.60
CA THR A 20 -31.63 -9.83 -0.59
C THR A 20 -32.69 -10.70 -1.26
N THR A 21 -33.11 -11.75 -0.56
CA THR A 21 -34.19 -12.64 -0.96
C THR A 21 -35.33 -12.61 0.05
N THR A 22 -36.54 -12.96 -0.38
CA THR A 22 -37.69 -13.15 0.51
C THR A 22 -37.77 -14.62 0.87
N VAL A 23 -37.50 -14.96 2.13
CA VAL A 23 -37.51 -16.35 2.61
C VAL A 23 -38.92 -16.83 2.97
N ASP A 24 -39.82 -15.92 3.31
CA ASP A 24 -41.19 -16.24 3.69
C ASP A 24 -42.15 -15.27 3.03
N PHE A 25 -43.04 -15.84 2.21
CA PHE A 25 -44.03 -15.12 1.41
C PHE A 25 -45.20 -14.57 2.25
N LEU A 26 -45.53 -15.22 3.38
CA LEU A 26 -46.60 -14.79 4.28
C LEU A 26 -46.14 -13.60 5.13
N THR A 27 -44.91 -13.67 5.67
CA THR A 27 -44.37 -12.61 6.53
C THR A 27 -43.61 -11.52 5.76
N LYS A 28 -43.39 -11.70 4.45
CA LYS A 28 -42.59 -10.82 3.58
C LYS A 28 -41.19 -10.53 4.14
N LYS A 29 -40.64 -11.45 4.94
CA LYS A 29 -39.34 -11.29 5.59
C LYS A 29 -38.23 -11.38 4.56
N ARG A 30 -37.48 -10.28 4.41
CA ARG A 30 -36.31 -10.18 3.53
C ARG A 30 -35.04 -10.46 4.31
N VAL A 31 -34.20 -11.35 3.80
CA VAL A 31 -32.88 -11.67 4.35
C VAL A 31 -31.80 -11.43 3.30
N LYS A 32 -30.55 -11.28 3.74
CA LYS A 32 -29.41 -11.24 2.83
C LYS A 32 -29.34 -12.55 2.05
N ASN A 33 -29.11 -12.45 0.74
CA ASN A 33 -29.01 -13.63 -0.09
C ASN A 33 -27.57 -14.16 0.02
N GLU A 34 -27.40 -15.24 0.79
CA GLU A 34 -26.13 -15.95 1.03
C GLU A 34 -26.02 -17.23 0.18
N GLY A 35 -26.74 -17.29 -0.95
CA GLY A 35 -26.79 -18.46 -1.84
C GLY A 35 -28.19 -19.08 -1.98
N HIS A 36 -29.22 -18.46 -1.40
CA HIS A 36 -30.61 -18.90 -1.55
C HIS A 36 -31.13 -18.77 -2.99
N LEU A 37 -30.65 -17.76 -3.73
CA LEU A 37 -30.97 -17.53 -5.14
C LEU A 37 -29.70 -17.09 -5.90
N PRO A 38 -29.60 -17.35 -7.22
CA PRO A 38 -28.50 -16.86 -8.04
C PRO A 38 -28.37 -15.33 -7.96
N GLN A 39 -27.17 -14.85 -7.68
CA GLN A 39 -26.83 -13.43 -7.72
C GLN A 39 -26.13 -13.12 -9.04
N TYR A 40 -26.49 -11.99 -9.65
CA TYR A 40 -25.93 -11.55 -10.92
C TYR A 40 -25.19 -10.24 -10.74
N TYR A 41 -23.90 -10.23 -11.06
CA TYR A 41 -23.10 -9.02 -11.13
C TYR A 41 -23.14 -8.50 -12.56
N VAL A 42 -23.61 -7.26 -12.75
CA VAL A 42 -23.73 -6.61 -14.06
C VAL A 42 -22.75 -5.46 -14.10
N GLU A 43 -21.78 -5.53 -15.00
CA GLU A 43 -20.84 -4.43 -15.24
C GLU A 43 -21.49 -3.33 -16.09
N ASN A 44 -21.13 -2.06 -15.84
CA ASN A 44 -21.60 -0.89 -16.59
C ASN A 44 -23.14 -0.82 -16.73
N ASN A 45 -23.86 -1.12 -15.65
CA ASN A 45 -25.31 -1.04 -15.59
C ASN A 45 -25.84 0.39 -15.79
N HIS A 46 -25.09 1.39 -15.35
CA HIS A 46 -25.39 2.82 -15.46
C HIS A 46 -24.10 3.63 -15.46
N ASP A 47 -24.20 4.91 -15.81
CA ASP A 47 -23.05 5.82 -15.82
C ASP A 47 -22.39 5.88 -14.44
N ALA A 48 -21.09 5.63 -14.42
CA ALA A 48 -20.29 5.65 -13.20
C ALA A 48 -20.24 7.06 -12.62
N ILE A 49 -20.45 7.15 -11.30
CA ILE A 49 -20.28 8.40 -10.55
C ILE A 49 -18.78 8.67 -10.32
N ILE A 50 -18.01 7.60 -10.12
CA ILE A 50 -16.56 7.65 -9.87
C ILE A 50 -15.89 6.66 -10.84
N PRO A 51 -14.74 7.02 -11.46
CA PRO A 51 -13.95 6.08 -12.24
C PRO A 51 -13.62 4.79 -11.48
N LYS A 52 -13.69 3.65 -12.18
CA LYS A 52 -13.43 2.31 -11.60
C LYS A 52 -12.04 2.23 -10.95
N GLU A 53 -11.04 2.83 -11.59
CA GLU A 53 -9.67 2.89 -11.08
C GLU A 53 -9.58 3.57 -9.71
N LEU A 54 -10.14 4.78 -9.57
CA LEU A 54 -10.15 5.52 -8.29
C LEU A 54 -10.88 4.75 -7.19
N PHE A 55 -11.96 4.04 -7.53
CA PHE A 55 -12.67 3.19 -6.59
C PHE A 55 -11.82 2.01 -6.13
N LEU A 56 -11.12 1.34 -7.05
CA LEU A 56 -10.24 0.22 -6.73
C LEU A 56 -9.06 0.67 -5.84
N GLN A 57 -8.42 1.80 -6.15
CA GLN A 57 -7.39 2.39 -5.30
C GLN A 57 -7.91 2.71 -3.88
N ALA A 58 -9.13 3.24 -3.77
CA ALA A 58 -9.75 3.48 -2.47
C ALA A 58 -10.06 2.19 -1.71
N GLN A 59 -10.49 1.13 -2.41
CA GLN A 59 -10.68 -0.20 -1.81
C GLN A 59 -9.37 -0.81 -1.30
N GLU A 60 -8.29 -0.69 -2.07
CA GLU A 60 -6.97 -1.15 -1.67
C GLU A 60 -6.47 -0.42 -0.42
N GLU A 61 -6.60 0.91 -0.38
CA GLU A 61 -6.21 1.70 0.80
C GLU A 61 -7.06 1.36 2.03
N LEU A 62 -8.35 1.08 1.85
CA LEU A 62 -9.21 0.58 2.94
C LEU A 62 -8.76 -0.79 3.44
N HIS A 63 -8.46 -1.71 2.53
CA HIS A 63 -7.96 -3.04 2.86
C HIS A 63 -6.65 -2.93 3.65
N ARG A 64 -5.70 -2.12 3.17
CA ARG A 64 -4.44 -1.83 3.85
C ARG A 64 -4.66 -1.30 5.27
N ARG A 65 -5.56 -0.33 5.46
CA ARG A 65 -5.88 0.25 6.79
C ARG A 65 -6.51 -0.75 7.76
N ASN A 66 -7.30 -1.69 7.25
CA ASN A 66 -7.98 -2.68 8.08
C ASN A 66 -7.08 -3.86 8.47
N ASN A 67 -6.05 -4.12 7.67
CA ASN A 67 -5.16 -5.28 7.78
C ASN A 67 -3.73 -4.89 8.15
N ILE A 68 -3.58 -3.99 9.12
CA ILE A 68 -2.28 -3.66 9.70
C ILE A 68 -1.99 -4.64 10.82
N TYR A 69 -0.97 -5.47 10.61
CA TYR A 69 -0.47 -6.44 11.57
C TYR A 69 1.01 -6.16 11.84
N THR A 70 1.38 -6.03 13.10
CA THR A 70 2.74 -5.63 13.49
C THR A 70 3.27 -6.43 14.68
N GLY A 71 4.59 -6.45 14.81
CA GLY A 71 5.30 -7.27 15.79
C GLY A 71 5.39 -8.75 15.43
N GLU A 72 6.21 -9.49 16.18
CA GLU A 72 6.44 -10.92 15.98
C GLU A 72 5.15 -11.75 15.98
N ASP A 73 4.23 -11.46 16.90
CA ASP A 73 2.93 -12.15 17.01
C ASP A 73 1.88 -11.70 15.98
N LYS A 74 2.25 -10.80 15.05
CA LYS A 74 1.34 -10.20 14.06
C LYS A 74 0.06 -9.66 14.71
N ASN A 75 0.22 -8.78 15.69
CA ASN A 75 -0.89 -8.18 16.41
C ASN A 75 -1.68 -7.22 15.52
N LYS A 76 -3.01 -7.33 15.50
CA LYS A 76 -3.87 -6.41 14.74
C LYS A 76 -3.80 -5.00 15.34
N ARG A 77 -3.47 -4.01 14.51
CA ARG A 77 -3.40 -2.60 14.91
C ARG A 77 -4.42 -1.74 14.17
N ILE A 78 -4.86 -0.69 14.86
CA ILE A 78 -5.76 0.31 14.28
C ILE A 78 -4.91 1.37 13.58
N TYR A 79 -5.20 1.61 12.30
CA TYR A 79 -4.58 2.70 11.57
C TYR A 79 -4.91 4.05 12.20
N SER A 80 -3.90 4.90 12.39
CA SER A 80 -4.07 6.28 12.81
C SER A 80 -3.17 7.19 12.00
N SER A 81 -3.77 8.10 11.24
CA SER A 81 -3.07 9.12 10.48
C SER A 81 -3.08 10.48 11.18
N LYS A 82 -3.38 10.56 12.49
CA LYS A 82 -3.47 11.85 13.19
C LYS A 82 -2.13 12.61 13.21
N TYR A 83 -1.02 11.90 13.38
CA TYR A 83 0.34 12.45 13.32
C TYR A 83 1.14 11.69 12.26
N ALA A 84 2.06 12.36 11.55
CA ALA A 84 2.78 11.74 10.44
C ALA A 84 3.55 10.49 10.84
N LEU A 85 4.17 10.49 12.03
CA LEU A 85 4.95 9.37 12.56
C LEU A 85 4.10 8.23 13.15
N SER A 86 2.77 8.43 13.26
CA SER A 86 1.88 7.36 13.72
C SER A 86 1.80 6.27 12.65
N SER A 87 1.80 5.00 13.08
CA SER A 87 1.74 3.81 12.21
C SER A 87 2.92 3.59 11.24
N ILE A 88 3.92 4.50 11.23
CA ILE A 88 5.15 4.35 10.45
C ILE A 88 6.41 4.25 11.32
N THR A 89 6.29 4.46 12.64
CA THR A 89 7.40 4.29 13.58
C THR A 89 7.35 2.89 14.18
N PHE A 90 8.40 2.10 14.00
CA PHE A 90 8.52 0.70 14.41
C PHE A 90 9.63 0.51 15.44
N CYS A 91 9.51 -0.56 16.21
CA CYS A 91 10.50 -1.00 17.17
C CYS A 91 11.50 -1.95 16.50
N GLY A 92 12.78 -1.65 16.60
CA GLY A 92 13.85 -2.54 16.11
C GLY A 92 13.95 -3.86 16.87
N ASP A 93 13.53 -3.89 18.15
CA ASP A 93 13.61 -5.10 18.98
C ASP A 93 12.50 -6.13 18.66
N CYS A 94 11.23 -5.73 18.66
CA CYS A 94 10.09 -6.66 18.50
C CYS A 94 9.26 -6.45 17.23
N GLY A 95 9.62 -5.48 16.37
CA GLY A 95 8.93 -5.18 15.11
C GLY A 95 7.54 -4.54 15.24
N ASP A 96 7.07 -4.25 16.46
CA ASP A 96 5.78 -3.61 16.68
C ASP A 96 5.87 -2.08 16.57
N ILE A 97 4.72 -1.40 16.46
CA ILE A 97 4.71 0.05 16.31
C ILE A 97 5.03 0.79 17.62
N TYR A 98 5.57 1.99 17.47
CA TYR A 98 5.62 2.97 18.54
C TYR A 98 4.31 3.77 18.59
N ARG A 99 3.81 3.98 19.80
CA ARG A 99 2.61 4.77 20.08
C ARG A 99 3.00 6.03 20.85
N ARG A 100 2.50 7.17 20.37
CA ARG A 100 2.56 8.45 21.05
C ARG A 100 1.68 8.41 22.30
N VAL A 101 2.25 8.65 23.46
CA VAL A 101 1.58 8.62 24.77
C VAL A 101 1.89 9.87 25.58
N TYR A 102 0.95 10.28 26.42
CA TYR A 102 1.18 11.32 27.40
C TYR A 102 1.86 10.72 28.62
N TRP A 103 3.00 11.29 29.00
CA TRP A 103 3.70 10.95 30.22
C TRP A 103 3.54 12.08 31.24
N ASN A 104 3.08 11.74 32.44
CA ASN A 104 2.97 12.69 33.54
C ASN A 104 3.89 12.23 34.66
N ILE A 105 4.96 12.99 34.90
CA ILE A 105 5.88 12.78 36.01
C ILE A 105 5.92 14.05 36.84
N HIS A 106 5.60 13.95 38.13
CA HIS A 106 5.70 15.06 39.10
C HIS A 106 5.04 16.37 38.61
N GLY A 107 3.91 16.26 37.90
CA GLY A 107 3.15 17.42 37.39
C GLY A 107 3.64 17.96 36.04
N ARG A 108 4.74 17.45 35.48
CA ARG A 108 5.20 17.78 34.13
C ARG A 108 4.60 16.79 33.14
N LYS A 109 3.84 17.33 32.19
CA LYS A 109 3.28 16.58 31.06
C LYS A 109 4.26 16.67 29.90
N GLU A 110 4.80 15.53 29.50
CA GLU A 110 5.66 15.40 28.33
C GLU A 110 5.07 14.37 27.38
N ILE A 111 5.36 14.52 26.10
CA ILE A 111 4.87 13.61 25.07
C ILE A 111 6.04 12.72 24.67
N VAL A 112 5.80 11.41 24.78
CA VAL A 112 6.80 10.39 24.47
C VAL A 112 6.22 9.34 23.55
N TRP A 113 7.11 8.66 22.85
CA TRP A 113 6.82 7.53 22.00
C TRP A 113 7.35 6.28 22.68
N ARG A 114 6.49 5.26 22.79
CA ARG A 114 6.85 3.96 23.37
C ARG A 114 6.35 2.83 22.51
N CYS A 115 7.14 1.76 22.41
CA CYS A 115 6.72 0.52 21.78
C CYS A 115 5.42 0.00 22.38
N VAL A 116 4.47 -0.39 21.53
CA VAL A 116 3.17 -0.88 21.97
C VAL A 116 3.26 -2.18 22.75
N THR A 117 4.07 -3.15 22.30
CA THR A 117 4.33 -4.40 23.04
C THR A 117 4.79 -4.09 24.47
N ARG A 118 5.73 -3.15 24.64
CA ARG A 118 6.22 -2.72 25.95
C ARG A 118 5.14 -2.07 26.83
N ILE A 119 4.19 -1.34 26.22
CA ILE A 119 3.06 -0.73 26.96
C ILE A 119 2.06 -1.81 27.40
N GLU A 120 1.69 -2.70 26.49
CA GLU A 120 0.58 -3.66 26.69
C GLU A 120 1.03 -4.90 27.48
N GLN A 121 2.26 -5.37 27.27
CA GLN A 121 2.80 -6.61 27.87
C GLN A 121 3.94 -6.37 28.85
N GLY A 122 4.46 -5.14 28.93
CA GLY A 122 5.48 -4.75 29.90
C GLY A 122 6.93 -4.79 29.38
N PRO A 123 7.88 -4.31 30.20
CA PRO A 123 9.29 -4.16 29.82
C PRO A 123 10.07 -5.49 29.73
N GLU A 124 9.55 -6.57 30.31
CA GLU A 124 10.18 -7.89 30.25
C GLU A 124 10.09 -8.49 28.84
N VAL A 125 8.99 -8.22 28.13
CA VAL A 125 8.79 -8.70 26.74
C VAL A 125 9.57 -7.83 25.76
N CYS A 126 9.52 -6.51 25.92
CA CYS A 126 10.19 -5.58 25.02
C CYS A 126 10.93 -4.51 25.84
N LYS A 127 12.27 -4.52 25.72
CA LYS A 127 13.18 -3.62 26.46
C LYS A 127 13.43 -2.28 25.75
N SER A 128 12.85 -2.12 24.57
CA SER A 128 12.96 -0.95 23.71
C SER A 128 12.76 0.38 24.45
N ARG A 129 13.64 1.37 24.18
CA ARG A 129 13.69 2.66 24.89
C ARG A 129 12.43 3.51 24.73
N THR A 130 12.22 4.42 25.70
CA THR A 130 11.22 5.49 25.58
C THR A 130 11.86 6.69 24.88
N VAL A 131 11.23 7.17 23.82
CA VAL A 131 11.76 8.25 22.97
C VAL A 131 10.93 9.51 23.20
N LYS A 132 11.58 10.67 23.36
CA LYS A 132 10.86 11.94 23.43
C LYS A 132 10.42 12.37 22.04
N GLU A 133 9.30 13.07 21.96
CA GLU A 133 8.80 13.56 20.67
C GLU A 133 9.82 14.46 19.95
N GLY A 134 10.53 15.33 20.69
CA GLY A 134 11.59 16.17 20.14
C GLY A 134 12.71 15.36 19.50
N ASP A 135 13.28 14.38 20.22
CA ASP A 135 14.37 13.54 19.73
C ASP A 135 13.98 12.80 18.43
N LEU A 136 12.73 12.32 18.35
CA LEU A 136 12.23 11.63 17.16
C LEU A 136 12.09 12.59 15.96
N TYR A 137 11.59 13.81 16.20
CA TYR A 137 11.49 14.85 15.17
C TYR A 137 12.88 15.27 14.69
N ASP A 138 13.83 15.45 15.60
CA ASP A 138 15.20 15.85 15.29
C ASP A 138 15.91 14.75 14.48
N ALA A 139 15.70 13.47 14.82
CA ALA A 139 16.24 12.35 14.05
C ALA A 139 15.73 12.34 12.60
N VAL A 140 14.41 12.50 12.42
CA VAL A 140 13.79 12.56 11.09
C VAL A 140 14.28 13.77 10.29
N MET A 141 14.35 14.95 10.90
CA MET A 141 14.85 16.14 10.22
C MET A 141 16.34 16.05 9.91
N THR A 142 17.13 15.38 10.75
CA THR A 142 18.55 15.10 10.48
C THR A 142 18.69 14.22 9.25
N ALA A 143 17.87 13.16 9.12
CA ALA A 143 17.88 12.32 7.93
C ALA A 143 17.50 13.11 6.65
N ILE A 144 16.45 13.93 6.70
CA ILE A 144 16.02 14.78 5.58
C ILE A 144 17.13 15.78 5.19
N ASN A 145 17.75 16.43 6.18
CA ASN A 145 18.81 17.41 5.92
C ASN A 145 20.07 16.75 5.34
N ARG A 146 20.43 15.54 5.80
CA ARG A 146 21.53 14.76 5.20
C ARG A 146 21.24 14.41 3.74
N LEU A 147 20.01 14.02 3.44
CA LEU A 147 19.56 13.73 2.07
C LEU A 147 19.64 14.98 1.18
N LEU A 148 19.19 16.14 1.66
CA LEU A 148 19.28 17.41 0.94
C LEU A 148 20.73 17.89 0.75
N ALA A 149 21.58 17.71 1.77
CA ALA A 149 22.99 18.06 1.71
C ALA A 149 23.78 17.19 0.71
N GLY A 150 23.35 15.93 0.51
CA GLY A 150 23.90 15.03 -0.51
C GLY A 150 23.74 15.55 -1.95
N GLY A 151 22.76 16.44 -2.18
CA GLY A 151 22.62 17.21 -3.41
C GLY A 151 22.69 16.37 -4.69
N ASP A 152 23.64 16.71 -5.56
CA ASP A 152 23.75 16.11 -6.90
C ASP A 152 24.26 14.66 -6.86
N ASN A 153 25.07 14.30 -5.85
CA ASN A 153 25.53 12.91 -5.68
C ASN A 153 24.35 12.00 -5.32
N MET A 154 23.44 12.48 -4.46
CA MET A 154 22.25 11.72 -4.10
C MET A 154 21.29 11.58 -5.29
N ILE A 155 21.10 12.66 -6.06
CA ILE A 155 20.31 12.61 -7.29
C ILE A 155 20.88 11.56 -8.25
N LYS A 156 22.19 11.52 -8.43
CA LYS A 156 22.84 10.54 -9.30
C LYS A 156 22.58 9.10 -8.86
N THR A 157 22.69 8.80 -7.56
CA THR A 157 22.38 7.47 -7.03
C THR A 157 20.92 7.08 -7.24
N LEU A 158 19.99 8.04 -7.09
CA LEU A 158 18.57 7.83 -7.37
C LEU A 158 18.29 7.58 -8.86
N GLU A 159 18.96 8.31 -9.76
CA GLU A 159 18.88 8.10 -11.21
C GLU A 159 19.45 6.73 -11.63
N GLU A 160 20.56 6.30 -11.02
CA GLU A 160 21.15 4.97 -11.23
C GLU A 160 20.19 3.84 -10.79
N ASN A 161 19.46 4.03 -9.68
CA ASN A 161 18.45 3.07 -9.22
C ASN A 161 17.28 2.94 -10.21
N ILE A 162 16.81 4.04 -10.81
CA ILE A 162 15.78 4.01 -11.85
C ILE A 162 16.29 3.23 -13.07
N HIS A 163 17.51 3.50 -13.51
CA HIS A 163 18.08 2.86 -14.71
C HIS A 163 18.43 1.38 -14.53
N ALA A 164 18.72 0.92 -13.31
CA ALA A 164 18.98 -0.49 -13.03
C ALA A 164 17.71 -1.37 -13.18
N VAL A 165 16.53 -0.75 -13.09
CA VAL A 165 15.22 -1.39 -13.20
C VAL A 165 14.65 -1.11 -14.60
N ILE A 166 15.19 -1.79 -15.62
CA ILE A 166 14.84 -1.54 -17.03
C ILE A 166 13.43 -2.10 -17.32
N GLY A 167 12.44 -1.20 -17.45
CA GLY A 167 11.08 -1.51 -17.90
C GLY A 167 10.99 -1.99 -19.35
N ASP A 168 11.98 -1.68 -20.21
CA ASP A 168 11.97 -2.09 -21.63
C ASP A 168 11.93 -3.62 -21.82
N ALA A 169 12.46 -4.39 -20.86
CA ALA A 169 12.41 -5.85 -20.91
C ALA A 169 11.00 -6.39 -20.63
N THR A 170 10.27 -5.76 -19.70
CA THR A 170 8.92 -6.15 -19.29
C THR A 170 7.90 -5.80 -20.37
N ASP A 171 8.02 -4.62 -20.98
CA ASP A 171 7.18 -4.19 -22.10
C ASP A 171 7.31 -5.14 -23.30
N TYR A 172 8.54 -5.56 -23.63
CA TYR A 172 8.77 -6.54 -24.68
C TYR A 172 8.12 -7.89 -24.36
N GLN A 173 8.28 -8.40 -23.14
CA GLN A 173 7.65 -9.67 -22.70
C GLN A 173 6.12 -9.62 -22.75
N ILE A 174 5.51 -8.50 -22.34
CA ILE A 174 4.06 -8.30 -22.41
C ILE A 174 3.60 -8.31 -23.88
N SER A 175 4.34 -7.64 -24.76
CA SER A 175 4.02 -7.62 -26.20
C SER A 175 4.11 -9.00 -26.86
N GLU A 176 5.10 -9.81 -26.49
CA GLU A 176 5.29 -11.18 -26.97
C GLU A 176 4.15 -12.08 -26.50
N ILE A 177 3.75 -11.99 -25.23
CA ILE A 177 2.62 -12.76 -24.69
C ILE A 177 1.30 -12.34 -25.35
N ASN A 178 1.08 -11.04 -25.62
CA ASN A 178 -0.13 -10.58 -26.31
C ASN A 178 -0.20 -11.16 -27.74
N THR A 179 0.92 -11.20 -28.46
CA THR A 179 0.99 -11.80 -29.80
C THR A 179 0.66 -13.29 -29.75
N LEU A 180 1.24 -14.02 -28.79
CA LEU A 180 0.98 -15.45 -28.61
C LEU A 180 -0.49 -15.73 -28.22
N LEU A 181 -1.08 -14.88 -27.36
CA LEU A 181 -2.49 -14.97 -26.99
C LEU A 181 -3.41 -14.79 -28.21
N GLU A 182 -3.12 -13.83 -29.10
CA GLU A 182 -3.90 -13.64 -30.33
C GLU A 182 -3.83 -14.86 -31.26
N GLU A 183 -2.66 -15.46 -31.40
CA GLU A 183 -2.47 -16.68 -32.21
C GLU A 183 -3.26 -17.86 -31.64
N LYS A 184 -3.13 -18.11 -30.34
CA LYS A 184 -3.83 -19.20 -29.64
C LYS A 184 -5.35 -19.00 -29.65
N GLN A 185 -5.83 -17.77 -29.53
CA GLN A 185 -7.27 -17.47 -29.66
C GLN A 185 -7.79 -17.76 -31.07
N LYS A 186 -7.04 -17.43 -32.13
CA LYS A 186 -7.42 -17.77 -33.52
C LYS A 186 -7.46 -19.29 -33.71
N GLU A 187 -6.50 -20.01 -33.15
CA GLU A 187 -6.46 -21.47 -33.18
C GLU A 187 -7.67 -22.10 -32.48
N LEU A 188 -8.06 -21.56 -31.33
CA LEU A 188 -9.22 -22.00 -30.54
C LEU A 188 -10.53 -21.84 -31.32
N ILE A 189 -10.74 -20.69 -31.96
CA ILE A 189 -11.92 -20.48 -32.83
C ILE A 189 -11.94 -21.50 -33.97
N SER A 190 -10.78 -21.80 -34.56
CA SER A 190 -10.68 -22.77 -35.65
C SER A 190 -10.99 -24.21 -35.21
N LEU A 191 -10.63 -24.60 -33.98
CA LEU A 191 -10.88 -25.92 -33.41
C LEU A 191 -12.32 -26.08 -32.93
N ALA A 192 -12.88 -25.03 -32.31
CA ALA A 192 -14.28 -24.98 -31.90
C ALA A 192 -15.22 -25.15 -33.10
N ASN A 193 -14.93 -24.47 -34.21
CA ASN A 193 -15.67 -24.64 -35.47
C ASN A 193 -15.57 -26.05 -36.07
N LYS A 194 -14.53 -26.82 -35.71
CA LYS A 194 -14.31 -28.21 -36.17
C LYS A 194 -14.85 -29.25 -35.18
N GLY A 195 -15.42 -28.84 -34.04
CA GLY A 195 -15.95 -29.73 -33.00
C GLY A 195 -14.91 -30.64 -32.35
N LYS A 196 -13.63 -30.23 -32.35
CA LYS A 196 -12.54 -30.97 -31.71
C LYS A 196 -12.37 -30.54 -30.25
N ASP A 197 -11.77 -31.43 -29.46
CA ASP A 197 -11.36 -31.10 -28.10
C ASP A 197 -10.34 -29.94 -28.11
N TYR A 198 -10.63 -28.93 -27.29
CA TYR A 198 -9.86 -27.70 -27.16
C TYR A 198 -9.49 -27.40 -25.69
N GLU A 199 -9.81 -28.30 -24.74
CA GLU A 199 -9.47 -28.13 -23.33
C GLU A 199 -7.97 -27.83 -23.10
N PRO A 200 -7.02 -28.56 -23.73
CA PRO A 200 -5.59 -28.26 -23.55
C PRO A 200 -5.19 -26.85 -24.03
N LEU A 201 -5.87 -26.33 -25.05
CA LEU A 201 -5.61 -25.01 -25.60
C LEU A 201 -6.23 -23.91 -24.73
N ALA A 202 -7.39 -24.18 -24.11
CA ALA A 202 -8.01 -23.30 -23.13
C ALA A 202 -7.11 -23.13 -21.90
N ASP A 203 -6.57 -24.25 -21.37
CA ASP A 203 -5.63 -24.22 -20.24
C ASP A 203 -4.35 -23.44 -20.57
N GLU A 204 -3.81 -23.58 -21.78
CA GLU A 204 -2.63 -22.84 -22.23
C GLU A 204 -2.92 -21.32 -22.30
N ILE A 205 -4.09 -20.94 -22.81
CA ILE A 205 -4.53 -19.54 -22.87
C ILE A 205 -4.69 -18.95 -21.46
N ASP A 206 -5.26 -19.70 -20.53
CA ASP A 206 -5.45 -19.24 -19.16
C ASP A 206 -4.11 -19.08 -18.41
N ASN A 207 -3.17 -20.01 -18.60
CA ASN A 207 -1.80 -19.87 -18.09
C ASN A 207 -1.09 -18.63 -18.66
N LEU A 208 -1.24 -18.36 -19.97
CA LEU A 208 -0.67 -17.17 -20.61
C LEU A 208 -1.30 -15.88 -20.09
N ARG A 209 -2.60 -15.88 -19.81
CA ARG A 209 -3.29 -14.74 -19.18
C ARG A 209 -2.79 -14.48 -17.77
N GLU A 210 -2.61 -15.54 -16.97
CA GLU A 210 -2.06 -15.42 -15.61
C GLU A 210 -0.64 -14.86 -15.64
N LYS A 211 0.22 -15.39 -16.53
CA LYS A 211 1.58 -14.87 -16.72
C LYS A 211 1.59 -13.40 -17.14
N ARG A 212 0.72 -13.01 -18.08
CA ARG A 212 0.55 -11.61 -18.49
C ARG A 212 0.12 -10.73 -17.31
N GLN A 213 -0.84 -11.20 -16.52
CA GLN A 213 -1.34 -10.47 -15.36
C GLN A 213 -0.24 -10.24 -14.32
N ASN A 214 0.58 -11.24 -14.05
CA ASN A 214 1.71 -11.13 -13.13
C ASN A 214 2.73 -10.09 -13.61
N LEU A 215 3.09 -10.12 -14.90
CA LEU A 215 4.01 -9.13 -15.48
C LEU A 215 3.44 -7.71 -15.44
N LEU A 216 2.14 -7.52 -15.69
CA LEU A 216 1.49 -6.21 -15.58
C LEU A 216 1.50 -5.68 -14.14
N VAL A 217 1.32 -6.55 -13.14
CA VAL A 217 1.39 -6.16 -11.73
C VAL A 217 2.81 -5.77 -11.35
N GLU A 218 3.81 -6.51 -11.82
CA GLU A 218 5.22 -6.20 -11.60
C GLU A 218 5.60 -4.86 -12.26
N ASP A 219 5.25 -4.66 -13.53
CA ASP A 219 5.50 -3.41 -14.26
C ASP A 219 4.85 -2.18 -13.59
N ALA A 220 3.59 -2.31 -13.17
CA ALA A 220 2.90 -1.25 -12.44
C ALA A 220 3.57 -0.92 -11.10
N SER A 221 4.07 -1.93 -10.39
CA SER A 221 4.82 -1.75 -9.13
C SER A 221 6.11 -0.98 -9.36
N LEU A 222 6.90 -1.38 -10.37
CA LEU A 222 8.17 -0.72 -10.73
C LEU A 222 7.95 0.72 -11.20
N SER A 223 6.93 0.94 -12.03
CA SER A 223 6.54 2.28 -12.49
C SER A 223 6.18 3.20 -11.32
N GLY A 224 5.43 2.69 -10.33
CA GLY A 224 5.09 3.43 -9.12
C GLY A 224 6.29 3.74 -8.21
N GLU A 225 7.28 2.87 -8.15
CA GLU A 225 8.54 3.13 -7.43
C GLU A 225 9.36 4.23 -8.13
N ASN A 226 9.46 4.16 -9.46
CA ASN A 226 10.15 5.16 -10.28
C ASN A 226 9.50 6.55 -10.16
N GLU A 227 8.16 6.63 -10.13
CA GLU A 227 7.45 7.89 -9.91
C GLU A 227 7.80 8.51 -8.55
N ARG A 228 7.85 7.71 -7.48
CA ARG A 228 8.25 8.17 -6.14
C ARG A 228 9.69 8.67 -6.08
N ILE A 229 10.60 8.00 -6.80
CA ILE A 229 12.00 8.44 -6.89
C ILE A 229 12.08 9.77 -7.63
N ASN A 230 11.35 9.93 -8.74
CA ASN A 230 11.30 11.19 -9.49
C ASN A 230 10.77 12.35 -8.64
N GLU A 231 9.69 12.14 -7.87
CA GLU A 231 9.19 13.14 -6.92
C GLU A 231 10.24 13.56 -5.89
N LEU A 232 11.07 12.62 -5.42
CA LEU A 232 12.15 12.90 -4.48
C LEU A 232 13.28 13.71 -5.13
N ILE A 233 13.66 13.36 -6.37
CA ILE A 233 14.66 14.11 -7.14
C ILE A 233 14.23 15.56 -7.33
N GLU A 234 12.98 15.79 -7.75
CA GLU A 234 12.42 17.14 -7.87
C GLU A 234 12.43 17.88 -6.53
N PHE A 235 12.08 17.18 -5.45
CA PHE A 235 12.11 17.75 -4.12
C PHE A 235 13.51 18.21 -3.70
N ILE A 236 14.55 17.38 -3.93
CA ILE A 236 15.94 17.72 -3.64
C ILE A 236 16.38 18.93 -4.46
N ARG A 237 16.10 18.94 -5.77
CA ARG A 237 16.46 20.05 -6.68
C ARG A 237 15.85 21.38 -6.21
N ASN A 238 14.59 21.36 -5.78
CA ASN A 238 13.86 22.56 -5.36
C ASN A 238 14.22 23.05 -3.94
N ASN A 239 14.76 22.18 -3.07
CA ASN A 239 14.95 22.50 -1.64
C ASN A 239 16.41 22.39 -1.15
N LYS A 240 17.39 22.25 -2.06
CA LYS A 240 18.83 22.05 -1.79
C LYS A 240 19.45 22.97 -0.73
N TYR A 241 18.88 24.15 -0.48
CA TYR A 241 19.41 25.17 0.45
C TYR A 241 18.46 25.58 1.58
N ARG A 242 17.34 24.87 1.78
CA ARG A 242 16.36 25.23 2.82
C ARG A 242 16.57 24.41 4.08
N THR A 243 16.84 25.08 5.20
CA THR A 243 16.66 24.48 6.52
C THR A 243 15.17 24.37 6.79
N GLN A 244 14.63 23.16 6.73
CA GLN A 244 13.22 22.93 7.01
C GLN A 244 12.99 22.66 8.49
N ARG A 245 11.87 23.15 9.01
CA ARG A 245 11.35 22.70 10.31
C ARG A 245 10.56 21.42 10.10
N TYR A 246 10.37 20.65 11.18
CA TYR A 246 9.50 19.49 11.15
C TYR A 246 8.11 19.87 10.64
N ASP A 247 7.65 19.18 9.60
CA ASP A 247 6.34 19.33 8.99
C ASP A 247 5.77 17.93 8.67
N ASP A 248 4.57 17.66 9.19
CA ASP A 248 3.88 16.40 8.98
C ASP A 248 3.59 16.13 7.50
N ALA A 249 3.33 17.17 6.69
CA ALA A 249 3.07 17.00 5.26
C ALA A 249 4.34 16.53 4.53
N LEU A 250 5.48 17.13 4.86
CA LEU A 250 6.79 16.74 4.34
C LEU A 250 7.13 15.29 4.71
N VAL A 251 6.99 14.93 5.99
CA VAL A 251 7.30 13.58 6.49
C VAL A 251 6.44 12.54 5.76
N ARG A 252 5.14 12.80 5.58
CA ARG A 252 4.24 11.91 4.84
C ARG A 252 4.63 11.76 3.38
N LYS A 253 5.21 12.80 2.77
CA LYS A 253 5.66 12.75 1.38
C LYS A 253 6.91 11.89 1.25
N LEU A 254 7.90 12.09 2.11
CA LEU A 254 9.25 11.56 1.92
C LEU A 254 9.53 10.25 2.67
N ILE A 255 9.00 10.09 3.88
CA ILE A 255 9.35 8.99 4.78
C ILE A 255 8.39 7.82 4.57
N GLN A 256 8.97 6.62 4.42
CA GLN A 256 8.24 5.37 4.39
C GLN A 256 8.01 4.85 5.81
N ASN A 257 9.10 4.73 6.59
CA ASN A 257 9.04 4.31 7.98
C ASN A 257 10.25 4.81 8.78
N VAL A 258 10.16 4.69 10.10
CA VAL A 258 11.23 4.98 11.06
C VAL A 258 11.35 3.81 12.00
N THR A 259 12.54 3.21 12.11
CA THR A 259 12.82 2.11 13.04
C THR A 259 13.65 2.63 14.20
N VAL A 260 13.16 2.38 15.42
CA VAL A 260 13.80 2.83 16.66
C VAL A 260 14.58 1.69 17.27
N TYR A 261 15.90 1.87 17.39
CA TYR A 261 16.79 1.01 18.15
C TYR A 261 17.13 1.66 19.50
N ASN A 262 17.89 0.94 20.33
CA ASN A 262 18.23 1.41 21.67
C ASN A 262 19.25 2.56 21.66
N ASP A 263 20.12 2.62 20.66
CA ASP A 263 21.16 3.63 20.49
C ASP A 263 20.84 4.60 19.34
N HIS A 264 20.39 4.10 18.18
CA HIS A 264 20.20 4.90 16.97
C HIS A 264 18.76 4.85 16.41
N PHE A 265 18.52 5.60 15.34
CA PHE A 265 17.31 5.54 14.51
C PHE A 265 17.66 5.17 13.07
N VAL A 266 16.85 4.35 12.43
CA VAL A 266 16.94 4.11 10.98
C VAL A 266 15.72 4.73 10.32
N ILE A 267 15.94 5.67 9.40
CA ILE A 267 14.88 6.36 8.66
C ILE A 267 14.91 5.84 7.23
N CYS A 268 13.84 5.19 6.79
CA CYS A 268 13.69 4.71 5.43
C CYS A 268 12.81 5.69 4.62
N PHE A 269 13.35 6.19 3.52
CA PHE A 269 12.64 7.05 2.58
C PHE A 269 11.80 6.19 1.62
N LYS A 270 10.75 6.78 1.04
CA LYS A 270 9.91 6.10 0.03
C LYS A 270 10.66 5.74 -1.25
N SER A 271 11.82 6.35 -1.47
CA SER A 271 12.73 6.02 -2.57
C SER A 271 13.63 4.81 -2.29
N GLY A 272 13.51 4.18 -1.11
CA GLY A 272 14.34 3.06 -0.69
C GLY A 272 15.67 3.45 -0.05
N ILE A 273 15.98 4.75 0.09
CA ILE A 273 17.18 5.20 0.81
C ILE A 273 16.99 4.98 2.31
N GLU A 274 18.00 4.45 2.98
CA GLU A 274 18.03 4.32 4.44
C GLU A 274 19.11 5.24 5.02
N VAL A 275 18.76 5.94 6.10
CA VAL A 275 19.68 6.83 6.82
C VAL A 275 19.66 6.49 8.30
N GLU A 276 20.82 6.10 8.82
CA GLU A 276 21.04 5.88 10.24
C GLU A 276 21.42 7.19 10.94
N VAL A 277 20.74 7.53 12.03
CA VAL A 277 20.92 8.77 12.82
C VAL A 277 21.19 8.46 14.28
#